data_AF-A0AAV9VXG6-F1
#
_entry.id   AF-A0AAV9VXG6-F1
#
_cell.length_a   1.000
_cell.length_b   1.000
_cell.length_c   1.000
_cell.angle_alpha   90.00
_cell.angle_beta   90.00
_cell.angle_gamma   90.00
#
_symmetry.space_group_name_H-M   'P 1'
#
loop_
_entity.id
_entity.type
_entity.pdbx_description
1 polymer ?
#
loop_
_entity_poly.entity_id
_entity_poly.type
_entity_poly.pdbx_seq_one_letter_code
_entity_poly.pdbx_strand_id
1 'polypeptide(L)'
;MAVSSRFERHLLQIEEAANDISSMRFSKPGIFTNSQVTRPPITSLIRDTSPYERVLFSSNSNEGFTDSPSKLSSKPGLLGSLLDGNLVHQVQSTVRTNQLKGDVDVELLLRGAEDLARIYPIPGLDDRIDQLRARYQDLLSSVTLHEELVAAQRTQLDLQRGVVKDDPIRKPKQPKPSQHSLTKANIQAEEIAIRQLEARKFEMESEIRELDRKLTESISSQAY
;
A
#
# COMPACT_ATOMS: atom_id res chain seq x y z
N MET A 1 26.78 73.93 -19.57
CA MET A 1 25.34 74.19 -19.83
C MET A 1 24.49 72.94 -20.07
N ALA A 2 25.04 71.76 -20.39
CA ALA A 2 24.22 70.54 -20.62
C ALA A 2 23.67 69.86 -19.34
N VAL A 3 24.25 70.10 -18.17
CA VAL A 3 23.85 69.46 -16.90
C VAL A 3 22.48 69.95 -16.42
N SER A 4 22.19 71.25 -16.59
CA SER A 4 20.89 71.84 -16.27
C SER A 4 19.76 71.24 -17.10
N SER A 5 19.99 70.90 -18.38
CA SER A 5 18.99 70.24 -19.24
C SER A 5 18.62 68.83 -18.78
N ARG A 6 19.56 68.08 -18.17
CA ARG A 6 19.28 66.74 -17.66
C ARG A 6 18.56 66.79 -16.32
N PHE A 7 18.99 67.71 -15.44
CA PHE A 7 18.33 67.97 -14.16
C PHE A 7 16.87 68.42 -14.37
N GLU A 8 16.65 69.37 -15.29
CA GLU A 8 15.31 69.86 -15.64
C GLU A 8 14.40 68.73 -16.15
N ARG A 9 14.93 67.83 -17.00
CA ARG A 9 14.16 66.67 -17.48
C ARG A 9 13.75 65.72 -16.37
N HIS A 10 14.63 65.46 -15.40
CA HIS A 10 14.27 64.62 -14.26
C HIS A 10 13.24 65.29 -13.35
N LEU A 11 13.32 66.61 -13.18
CA LEU A 11 12.33 67.38 -12.43
C LEU A 11 10.94 67.30 -13.08
N LEU A 12 10.87 67.50 -14.40
CA LEU A 12 9.63 67.34 -15.17
C LEU A 12 9.09 65.90 -15.09
N GLN A 13 9.97 64.89 -15.17
CA GLN A 13 9.56 63.49 -15.05
C GLN A 13 9.02 63.14 -13.66
N ILE A 14 9.59 63.72 -12.61
CA ILE A 14 9.10 63.54 -11.23
C ILE A 14 7.74 64.22 -11.07
N GLU A 15 7.56 65.41 -11.65
CA GLU A 15 6.29 66.14 -11.60
C GLU A 15 5.18 65.41 -12.37
N GLU A 16 5.49 64.88 -13.56
CA GLU A 16 4.58 64.05 -14.36
C GLU A 16 4.18 62.79 -13.59
N ALA A 17 5.14 62.07 -13.00
CA ALA A 17 4.87 60.89 -12.20
C ALA A 17 4.06 61.20 -10.93
N ALA A 18 4.30 62.35 -10.28
CA ALA A 18 3.55 62.77 -9.10
C ALA A 18 2.09 63.12 -9.45
N ASN A 19 1.87 63.76 -10.59
CA ASN A 19 0.53 64.01 -11.12
C ASN A 19 -0.19 62.71 -11.50
N ASP A 20 0.51 61.76 -12.12
CA ASP A 20 -0.05 60.44 -12.43
C ASP A 20 -0.47 59.67 -11.17
N ILE A 21 0.43 59.56 -10.17
CA ILE A 21 0.16 58.85 -8.91
C ILE A 21 -0.97 59.52 -8.13
N SER A 22 -1.07 60.86 -8.15
CA SER A 22 -2.15 61.57 -7.45
C SER A 22 -3.48 61.51 -8.18
N SER A 23 -3.48 61.40 -9.51
CA SER A 23 -4.69 61.24 -10.34
C SER A 23 -5.29 59.83 -10.24
N MET A 24 -4.48 58.84 -9.87
CA MET A 24 -4.95 57.48 -9.65
C MET A 24 -6.02 57.45 -8.56
N ARG A 25 -7.20 56.97 -8.92
CA ARG A 25 -8.31 56.78 -7.98
C ARG A 25 -8.07 55.50 -7.19
N PHE A 26 -7.42 55.63 -6.03
CA PHE A 26 -7.40 54.57 -5.04
C PHE A 26 -8.73 54.54 -4.32
N SER A 27 -9.51 53.48 -4.52
CA SER A 27 -10.68 53.22 -3.67
C SER A 27 -10.19 53.08 -2.24
N LYS A 28 -10.87 53.73 -1.28
CA LYS A 28 -10.65 53.43 0.13
C LYS A 28 -10.86 51.91 0.31
N PRO A 29 -10.00 51.21 1.10
CA PRO A 29 -10.19 49.80 1.39
C PRO A 29 -11.63 49.57 1.87
N GLY A 30 -12.32 48.61 1.26
CA GLY A 30 -13.67 48.26 1.66
C GLY A 30 -13.70 47.81 3.13
N ILE A 31 -14.84 48.00 3.79
CA ILE A 31 -15.04 47.67 5.22
C ILE A 31 -14.66 46.21 5.52
N PHE A 32 -14.73 45.32 4.52
CA PHE A 32 -14.48 43.90 4.67
C PHE A 32 -13.08 43.43 4.24
N THR A 33 -12.28 44.26 3.55
CA THR A 33 -10.97 43.84 3.01
C THR A 33 -9.97 43.55 4.13
N ASN A 34 -9.92 44.41 5.16
CA ASN A 34 -9.11 44.16 6.36
C ASN A 34 -9.67 42.99 7.21
N SER A 35 -10.99 42.78 7.22
CA SER A 35 -11.58 41.68 7.98
C SER A 35 -11.19 40.32 7.38
N GLN A 36 -11.27 40.14 6.07
CA GLN A 36 -10.91 38.88 5.40
C GLN A 36 -9.46 38.46 5.63
N VAL A 37 -8.54 39.42 5.71
CA VAL A 37 -7.10 39.17 5.87
C VAL A 37 -6.71 39.00 7.35
N THR A 38 -7.34 39.74 8.27
CA THR A 38 -6.95 39.75 9.70
C THR A 38 -7.81 38.83 10.57
N ARG A 39 -9.08 38.62 10.22
CA ARG A 39 -10.05 37.80 10.96
C ARG A 39 -11.01 37.13 9.97
N PRO A 40 -10.69 35.91 9.48
CA PRO A 40 -11.63 35.20 8.63
C PRO A 40 -13.00 35.13 9.34
N PRO A 41 -14.11 35.42 8.64
CA PRO A 41 -15.43 35.41 9.25
C PRO A 41 -15.72 34.04 9.88
N ILE A 42 -16.58 34.00 10.91
CA ILE A 42 -17.05 32.75 11.54
C ILE A 42 -17.57 31.74 10.50
N THR A 43 -18.02 32.18 9.33
CA THR A 43 -18.42 31.31 8.22
C THR A 43 -17.28 30.48 7.60
N SER A 44 -16.01 30.85 7.83
CA SER A 44 -14.86 29.99 7.53
C SER A 44 -14.65 28.89 8.58
N LEU A 45 -15.15 29.11 9.81
CA LEU A 45 -15.11 28.17 10.93
C LEU A 45 -16.36 27.27 10.96
N ILE A 46 -17.52 27.84 10.62
CA ILE A 46 -18.78 27.15 10.33
C ILE A 46 -18.75 26.77 8.84
N ARG A 47 -17.83 25.88 8.50
CA ARG A 47 -17.95 25.06 7.29
C ARG A 47 -18.75 23.83 7.67
N ASP A 48 -19.53 23.29 6.73
CA ASP A 48 -20.04 21.93 6.88
C ASP A 48 -18.87 21.03 7.23
N THR A 49 -18.97 20.29 8.34
CA THR A 49 -17.94 19.34 8.72
C THR A 49 -17.73 18.40 7.55
N SER A 50 -16.49 18.27 7.13
CA SER A 50 -16.16 17.35 6.05
C SER A 50 -16.52 15.91 6.46
N PRO A 51 -16.67 14.98 5.50
CA PRO A 51 -16.91 13.58 5.83
C PRO A 51 -15.87 12.99 6.79
N TYR A 52 -14.60 13.39 6.64
CA TYR A 52 -13.50 12.97 7.50
C TYR A 52 -13.55 13.57 8.92
N GLU A 53 -14.10 14.78 9.07
CA GLU A 53 -14.27 15.45 10.37
C GLU A 53 -15.51 14.93 11.12
N ARG A 54 -16.60 14.57 10.41
CA ARG A 54 -17.83 14.03 11.00
C ARG A 54 -17.60 12.80 11.87
N VAL A 55 -16.63 11.96 11.49
CA VAL A 55 -16.21 10.75 12.21
C VAL A 55 -15.61 11.08 13.58
N LEU A 56 -14.96 12.24 13.72
CA LEU A 56 -14.35 12.67 14.98
C LEU A 56 -15.37 13.25 15.98
N PHE A 57 -16.54 13.70 15.50
CA PHE A 57 -17.54 14.43 16.29
C PHE A 57 -18.71 13.59 16.78
N SER A 58 -18.83 12.36 16.31
CA SER A 58 -19.69 11.34 16.90
C SER A 58 -19.11 10.92 18.25
N SER A 59 -19.37 11.73 19.27
CA SER A 59 -19.07 11.35 20.63
C SER A 59 -19.95 10.16 21.01
N ASN A 60 -19.28 9.12 21.47
CA ASN A 60 -19.68 8.22 22.54
C ASN A 60 -20.30 9.02 23.72
N SER A 61 -21.54 9.46 23.53
CA SER A 61 -22.43 9.96 24.57
C SER A 61 -23.35 8.81 24.98
N ASN A 62 -22.74 7.78 25.57
CA ASN A 62 -23.45 6.80 26.38
C ASN A 62 -23.04 7.02 27.83
N GLU A 63 -23.51 8.12 28.41
CA GLU A 63 -23.71 8.25 29.86
C GLU A 63 -24.89 9.23 30.06
N GLY A 64 -26.10 8.67 30.24
CA GLY A 64 -27.18 9.26 31.03
C GLY A 64 -27.88 10.54 30.55
N PHE A 65 -28.70 10.48 29.50
CA PHE A 65 -29.88 11.36 29.39
C PHE A 65 -31.06 10.59 28.79
N THR A 66 -31.79 9.90 29.66
CA THR A 66 -33.11 9.34 29.33
C THR A 66 -34.13 10.47 29.44
N ASP A 67 -34.66 10.94 28.32
CA ASP A 67 -36.11 11.07 28.16
C ASP A 67 -36.51 11.36 26.70
N SER A 68 -37.52 10.60 26.27
CA SER A 68 -38.35 10.72 25.07
C SER A 68 -37.93 10.05 23.74
N PRO A 69 -38.94 9.55 22.99
CA PRO A 69 -38.76 8.40 22.12
C PRO A 69 -38.68 8.83 20.65
N SER A 70 -37.57 8.55 20.00
CA SER A 70 -37.46 8.58 18.54
C SER A 70 -36.85 7.26 18.08
N LYS A 71 -37.71 6.26 17.86
CA LYS A 71 -37.34 5.05 17.10
C LYS A 71 -37.13 5.44 15.64
N LEU A 72 -35.93 5.91 15.30
CA LEU A 72 -35.40 5.69 13.97
C LEU A 72 -34.51 4.46 14.04
N SER A 73 -35.06 3.34 13.56
CA SER A 73 -34.29 2.18 13.15
C SER A 73 -33.40 2.58 11.98
N SER A 74 -32.33 3.31 12.28
CA SER A 74 -31.21 3.41 11.37
C SER A 74 -30.38 2.17 11.65
N LYS A 75 -30.42 1.20 10.72
CA LYS A 75 -29.45 0.10 10.71
C LYS A 75 -28.09 0.72 11.03
N PRO A 76 -27.34 0.23 12.03
CA PRO A 76 -26.02 0.77 12.29
C PRO A 76 -25.22 0.57 11.01
N GLY A 77 -25.03 1.66 10.26
CA GLY A 77 -24.15 1.64 9.10
C GLY A 77 -22.79 1.20 9.59
N LEU A 78 -22.01 0.57 8.71
CA LEU A 78 -20.63 0.15 8.96
C LEU A 78 -19.82 1.19 9.76
N LEU A 79 -20.05 2.47 9.45
CA LEU A 79 -19.46 3.64 10.11
C LEU A 79 -19.81 3.76 11.61
N GLY A 80 -21.05 3.45 11.99
CA GLY A 80 -21.49 3.47 13.39
C GLY A 80 -20.79 2.41 14.23
N SER A 81 -20.57 1.21 13.70
CA SER A 81 -19.81 0.15 14.39
C SER A 81 -18.30 0.43 14.46
N LEU A 82 -17.78 1.23 13.51
CA LEU A 82 -16.38 1.63 13.46
C LEU A 82 -16.09 2.80 14.41
N LEU A 83 -17.05 3.73 14.54
CA LEU A 83 -17.06 4.83 15.51
C LEU A 83 -17.35 4.38 16.95
N ASP A 84 -18.15 3.34 17.14
CA ASP A 84 -18.43 2.74 18.47
C ASP A 84 -17.17 2.17 19.13
N GLY A 85 -16.02 2.27 18.46
CA GLY A 85 -14.74 1.85 18.96
C GLY A 85 -14.59 0.33 19.00
N ASN A 86 -15.67 -0.45 18.92
CA ASN A 86 -15.64 -1.90 19.04
C ASN A 86 -14.75 -2.57 17.98
N LEU A 87 -14.89 -2.21 16.70
CA LEU A 87 -14.04 -2.76 15.63
C LEU A 87 -12.58 -2.29 15.75
N VAL A 88 -12.36 -1.01 16.04
CA VAL A 88 -11.01 -0.44 16.18
C VAL A 88 -10.31 -0.97 17.44
N HIS A 89 -11.02 -1.15 18.56
CA HIS A 89 -10.51 -1.77 19.78
C HIS A 89 -10.27 -3.26 19.59
N GLN A 90 -11.07 -3.96 18.80
CA GLN A 90 -10.84 -5.36 18.47
C GLN A 90 -9.62 -5.54 17.56
N VAL A 91 -9.44 -4.68 16.55
CA VAL A 91 -8.23 -4.67 15.71
C VAL A 91 -7.01 -4.19 16.51
N GLN A 92 -7.15 -3.19 17.39
CA GLN A 92 -6.04 -2.76 18.24
C GLN A 92 -5.71 -3.79 19.31
N SER A 93 -6.68 -4.51 19.87
CA SER A 93 -6.39 -5.57 20.83
C SER A 93 -5.65 -6.70 20.13
N THR A 94 -6.09 -7.16 18.95
CA THR A 94 -5.36 -8.18 18.18
C THR A 94 -3.95 -7.72 17.81
N VAL A 95 -3.76 -6.45 17.41
CA VAL A 95 -2.43 -5.92 17.06
C VAL A 95 -1.54 -5.69 18.29
N ARG A 96 -2.10 -5.21 19.41
CA ARG A 96 -1.35 -4.91 20.64
C ARG A 96 -1.01 -6.16 21.45
N THR A 97 -1.86 -7.18 21.46
CA THR A 97 -1.59 -8.43 22.18
C THR A 97 -0.57 -9.31 21.44
N ASN A 98 -0.41 -9.14 20.13
CA ASN A 98 0.24 -10.15 19.28
C ASN A 98 1.65 -9.79 18.77
N GLN A 99 2.34 -8.78 19.33
CA GLN A 99 3.79 -8.64 19.12
C GLN A 99 4.59 -9.88 19.59
N LEU A 100 3.96 -10.84 20.29
CA LEU A 100 4.63 -11.99 20.87
C LEU A 100 4.38 -13.36 20.21
N LYS A 101 3.39 -13.54 19.31
CA LYS A 101 3.19 -14.87 18.70
C LYS A 101 2.21 -14.90 17.52
N GLY A 102 2.75 -14.80 16.31
CA GLY A 102 2.45 -15.65 15.15
C GLY A 102 1.04 -15.77 14.56
N ASP A 103 -0.01 -15.30 15.21
CA ASP A 103 -1.40 -15.49 14.77
C ASP A 103 -2.05 -14.12 14.58
N VAL A 104 -1.77 -13.51 13.43
CA VAL A 104 -2.39 -12.25 13.01
C VAL A 104 -3.48 -12.60 12.01
N ASP A 105 -4.72 -12.29 12.34
CA ASP A 105 -5.83 -12.41 11.39
C ASP A 105 -5.71 -11.31 10.32
N VAL A 106 -5.08 -11.69 9.21
CA VAL A 106 -4.78 -10.78 8.09
C VAL A 106 -6.05 -10.30 7.40
N GLU A 107 -7.12 -11.10 7.37
CA GLU A 107 -8.39 -10.73 6.74
C GLU A 107 -9.11 -9.62 7.53
N LEU A 108 -9.14 -9.75 8.86
CA LEU A 108 -9.69 -8.70 9.72
C LEU A 108 -8.88 -7.39 9.59
N LEU A 109 -7.56 -7.49 9.45
CA LEU A 109 -6.69 -6.32 9.27
C LEU A 109 -6.90 -5.65 7.90
N LEU A 110 -6.95 -6.43 6.83
CA LEU A 110 -7.22 -5.92 5.49
C LEU A 110 -8.62 -5.30 5.43
N ARG A 111 -9.60 -5.90 6.09
CA ARG A 111 -10.94 -5.32 6.19
C ARG A 111 -10.96 -4.00 6.94
N GLY A 112 -10.27 -3.93 8.08
CA GLY A 112 -10.10 -2.68 8.83
C GLY A 112 -9.39 -1.60 8.00
N ALA A 113 -8.38 -1.98 7.22
CA ALA A 113 -7.66 -1.07 6.34
C ALA A 113 -8.55 -0.52 5.21
N GLU A 114 -9.41 -1.34 4.59
CA GLU A 114 -10.38 -0.87 3.61
C GLU A 114 -11.38 0.12 4.19
N ASP A 115 -11.91 -0.19 5.37
CA ASP A 115 -12.92 0.65 6.00
C ASP A 115 -12.31 1.99 6.45
N LEU A 116 -11.02 2.00 6.83
CA LEU A 116 -10.26 3.23 7.06
C LEU A 116 -9.92 3.98 5.76
N ALA A 117 -9.58 3.28 4.66
CA ALA A 117 -9.28 3.89 3.36
C ALA A 117 -10.49 4.64 2.79
N ARG A 118 -11.71 4.15 3.03
CA ARG A 118 -12.96 4.84 2.66
C ARG A 118 -13.17 6.15 3.40
N ILE A 119 -12.79 6.22 4.66
CA ILE A 119 -12.93 7.41 5.51
C ILE A 119 -11.79 8.41 5.24
N TYR A 120 -10.60 7.89 4.98
CA TYR A 120 -9.37 8.64 4.75
C TYR A 120 -8.74 8.23 3.40
N PRO A 121 -9.23 8.79 2.27
CA PRO A 121 -8.70 8.46 0.97
C PRO A 121 -7.26 8.98 0.83
N ILE A 122 -6.31 8.06 0.74
CA ILE A 122 -4.91 8.33 0.44
C ILE A 122 -4.66 7.78 -0.98
N PRO A 123 -4.13 8.58 -1.91
CA PRO A 123 -3.91 8.14 -3.28
C PRO A 123 -2.98 6.91 -3.31
N GLY A 124 -3.39 5.86 -4.03
CA GLY A 124 -2.63 4.61 -4.18
C GLY A 124 -2.69 3.66 -2.97
N LEU A 125 -3.49 3.95 -1.94
CA LEU A 125 -3.71 3.03 -0.83
C LEU A 125 -4.54 1.82 -1.25
N ASP A 126 -5.59 2.04 -2.05
CA ASP A 126 -6.47 0.98 -2.54
C ASP A 126 -5.69 -0.06 -3.37
N ASP A 127 -4.84 0.39 -4.29
CA ASP A 127 -3.96 -0.49 -5.08
C ASP A 127 -3.05 -1.35 -4.19
N ARG A 128 -2.57 -0.81 -3.07
CA ARG A 128 -1.73 -1.56 -2.11
C ARG A 128 -2.55 -2.58 -1.32
N ILE A 129 -3.77 -2.24 -0.93
CA ILE A 129 -4.68 -3.17 -0.24
C ILE A 129 -5.03 -4.33 -1.17
N ASP A 130 -5.29 -4.05 -2.45
CA ASP A 130 -5.56 -5.08 -3.45
C ASP A 130 -4.34 -5.97 -3.71
N GLN A 131 -3.14 -5.40 -3.80
CA GLN A 131 -1.89 -6.16 -3.89
C GLN A 131 -1.67 -7.08 -2.69
N LEU A 132 -1.96 -6.60 -1.47
CA LEU A 132 -1.83 -7.40 -0.25
C LEU A 132 -2.86 -8.53 -0.22
N ARG A 133 -4.09 -8.30 -0.70
CA ARG A 133 -5.10 -9.34 -0.84
C ARG A 133 -4.71 -10.43 -1.82
N ALA A 134 -4.25 -10.05 -3.01
CA ALA A 134 -3.80 -11.02 -4.01
C ALA A 134 -2.69 -11.91 -3.43
N ARG A 135 -1.69 -11.30 -2.78
CA ARG A 135 -0.61 -12.05 -2.12
C ARG A 135 -1.11 -12.97 -1.00
N TYR A 136 -2.07 -12.52 -0.20
CA TYR A 136 -2.65 -13.35 0.87
C TYR A 136 -3.38 -14.57 0.30
N GLN A 137 -4.15 -14.40 -0.77
CA GLN A 137 -4.85 -15.50 -1.45
C GLN A 137 -3.88 -16.50 -2.06
N ASP A 138 -2.80 -16.02 -2.70
CA ASP A 138 -1.74 -16.88 -3.24
C ASP A 138 -1.09 -17.71 -2.13
N LEU A 139 -0.74 -17.07 -1.00
CA LEU A 139 -0.17 -17.76 0.15
C LEU A 139 -1.14 -18.77 0.75
N LEU A 140 -2.42 -18.43 0.89
CA LEU A 140 -3.44 -19.33 1.39
C LEU A 140 -3.54 -20.58 0.51
N SER A 141 -3.57 -20.40 -0.81
CA SER A 141 -3.58 -21.54 -1.74
C SER A 141 -2.33 -22.43 -1.58
N SER A 142 -1.15 -21.83 -1.45
CA SER A 142 0.10 -22.57 -1.22
C SER A 142 0.10 -23.34 0.10
N VAL A 143 -0.38 -22.70 1.18
CA VAL A 143 -0.50 -23.34 2.50
C VAL A 143 -1.46 -24.53 2.42
N THR A 144 -2.62 -24.39 1.77
CA THR A 144 -3.59 -25.49 1.66
C THR A 144 -3.01 -26.72 0.95
N LEU A 145 -2.25 -26.52 -0.14
CA LEU A 145 -1.56 -27.60 -0.86
C LEU A 145 -0.51 -28.29 0.03
N HIS A 146 0.24 -27.50 0.81
CA HIS A 146 1.23 -28.04 1.73
C HIS A 146 0.59 -28.77 2.92
N GLU A 147 -0.54 -28.29 3.43
CA GLU A 147 -1.30 -28.95 4.49
C GLU A 147 -1.83 -30.31 4.05
N GLU A 148 -2.37 -30.42 2.84
CA GLU A 148 -2.81 -31.68 2.26
C GLU A 148 -1.65 -32.67 2.11
N LEU A 149 -0.51 -32.21 1.59
CA LEU A 149 0.69 -33.03 1.45
C LEU A 149 1.19 -33.53 2.81
N VAL A 150 1.25 -32.64 3.81
CA VAL A 150 1.65 -32.99 5.18
C VAL A 150 0.65 -33.98 5.79
N ALA A 151 -0.65 -33.84 5.53
CA ALA A 151 -1.66 -34.80 5.98
C ALA A 151 -1.44 -36.19 5.35
N ALA A 152 -1.21 -36.26 4.04
CA ALA A 152 -0.89 -37.51 3.35
C ALA A 152 0.38 -38.16 3.93
N GLN A 153 1.46 -37.39 4.10
CA GLN A 153 2.69 -37.90 4.73
C GLN A 153 2.48 -38.39 6.15
N ARG A 154 1.67 -37.69 6.96
CA ARG A 154 1.33 -38.10 8.33
C ARG A 154 0.56 -39.41 8.34
N THR A 155 -0.39 -39.61 7.43
CA THR A 155 -1.12 -40.89 7.32
C THR A 155 -0.19 -42.05 6.93
N GLN A 156 0.74 -41.82 6.00
CA GLN A 156 1.72 -42.83 5.60
C GLN A 156 2.65 -43.20 6.77
N LEU A 157 3.11 -42.21 7.53
CA LEU A 157 3.92 -42.44 8.73
C LEU A 157 3.15 -43.19 9.81
N ASP A 158 1.86 -42.92 10.00
CA ASP A 158 1.05 -43.63 10.98
C ASP A 158 0.85 -45.11 10.60
N LEU A 159 0.62 -45.38 9.31
CA LEU A 159 0.62 -46.75 8.76
C LEU A 159 1.97 -47.46 9.01
N GLN A 160 3.09 -46.81 8.71
CA GLN A 160 4.43 -47.37 8.94
C GLN A 160 4.74 -47.55 10.44
N ARG A 161 4.30 -46.62 11.29
CA ARG A 161 4.46 -46.71 12.75
C ARG A 161 3.61 -47.83 13.34
N GLY A 162 2.44 -48.12 12.76
CA GLY A 162 1.63 -49.29 13.08
C GLY A 162 2.36 -50.61 12.85
N VAL A 163 3.18 -50.71 11.79
CA VAL A 163 3.97 -51.90 11.44
C VAL A 163 5.15 -52.15 12.39
N VAL A 164 5.67 -51.11 13.05
CA VAL A 164 6.85 -51.21 13.95
C VAL A 164 6.49 -51.59 15.40
N LYS A 165 5.19 -51.77 15.73
CA LYS A 165 4.76 -52.09 17.10
C LYS A 165 4.94 -53.57 17.52
N ASP A 166 5.26 -54.48 16.59
CA ASP A 166 5.44 -55.91 16.86
C ASP A 166 6.89 -56.39 16.72
N ASP A 167 7.87 -55.62 17.21
CA ASP A 167 9.22 -56.15 17.47
C ASP A 167 9.79 -55.52 18.75
N PRO A 168 9.89 -56.27 19.88
CA PRO A 168 10.67 -55.81 21.00
C PRO A 168 12.16 -55.95 20.63
N ILE A 169 12.88 -54.83 20.75
CA ILE A 169 14.33 -54.69 20.73
C ILE A 169 14.94 -54.37 19.34
N ARG A 170 15.21 -53.09 19.09
CA ARG A 170 16.52 -52.61 18.60
C ARG A 170 16.69 -51.09 18.79
N LYS A 171 17.81 -50.74 19.42
CA LYS A 171 18.22 -49.37 19.80
C LYS A 171 18.27 -48.41 18.58
N PRO A 172 17.98 -47.11 18.75
CA PRO A 172 17.94 -46.17 17.64
C PRO A 172 19.35 -45.83 17.15
N LYS A 173 19.63 -46.07 15.87
CA LYS A 173 20.70 -45.39 15.12
C LYS A 173 20.11 -44.17 14.44
N GLN A 174 20.77 -43.03 14.60
CA GLN A 174 20.36 -41.74 14.06
C GLN A 174 20.15 -41.77 12.53
N PRO A 175 19.15 -41.02 11.99
CA PRO A 175 18.94 -40.94 10.55
C PRO A 175 20.02 -40.06 9.91
N LYS A 176 20.79 -40.65 9.00
CA LYS A 176 21.59 -39.90 8.01
C LYS A 176 20.65 -39.39 6.91
N PRO A 177 20.90 -38.21 6.31
CA PRO A 177 20.07 -37.68 5.23
C PRO A 177 20.10 -38.66 4.06
N SER A 178 18.93 -39.20 3.71
CA SER A 178 18.76 -40.06 2.54
C SER A 178 19.03 -39.25 1.28
N GLN A 179 20.17 -39.53 0.65
CA GLN A 179 20.45 -39.11 -0.71
C GLN A 179 19.34 -39.67 -1.63
N HIS A 180 18.66 -38.78 -2.34
CA HIS A 180 17.86 -38.97 -3.54
C HIS A 180 17.37 -40.41 -3.84
N SER A 181 16.13 -40.72 -3.43
CA SER A 181 15.32 -41.68 -4.17
C SER A 181 14.82 -40.99 -5.45
N LEU A 182 15.72 -40.81 -6.44
CA LEU A 182 15.37 -40.38 -7.79
C LEU A 182 14.43 -41.45 -8.39
N THR A 183 13.13 -41.20 -8.27
CA THR A 183 12.12 -42.01 -8.96
C THR A 183 12.32 -41.83 -10.47
N LYS A 184 12.20 -42.90 -11.24
CA LYS A 184 12.39 -42.89 -12.71
C LYS A 184 11.55 -41.81 -13.42
N ALA A 185 10.41 -41.44 -12.86
CA ALA A 185 9.55 -40.36 -13.34
C ALA A 185 10.18 -38.96 -13.19
N ASN A 186 10.90 -38.70 -12.10
CA ASN A 186 11.58 -37.41 -11.89
C ASN A 186 12.72 -37.21 -12.90
N ILE A 187 13.44 -38.29 -13.22
CA ILE A 187 14.53 -38.26 -14.22
C ILE A 187 13.98 -37.86 -15.61
N GLN A 188 12.81 -38.38 -15.99
CA GLN A 188 12.20 -38.06 -17.30
C GLN A 188 11.72 -36.61 -17.38
N ALA A 189 11.12 -36.08 -16.31
CA ALA A 189 10.70 -34.68 -16.27
C ALA A 189 11.92 -33.74 -16.35
N GLU A 190 13.00 -34.08 -15.65
CA GLU A 190 14.24 -33.34 -15.66
C GLU A 190 14.93 -33.38 -17.04
N GLU A 191 14.93 -34.53 -17.71
CA GLU A 191 15.47 -34.67 -19.07
C GLU A 191 14.72 -33.79 -20.09
N ILE A 192 13.39 -33.70 -19.99
CA ILE A 192 12.58 -32.83 -20.86
C ILE A 192 12.88 -31.34 -20.57
N ALA A 193 13.01 -30.97 -19.30
CA ALA A 193 13.35 -29.60 -18.90
C ALA A 193 14.74 -29.20 -19.42
N ILE A 194 15.73 -30.09 -19.30
CA ILE A 194 17.09 -29.87 -19.83
C ILE A 194 17.04 -29.66 -21.34
N ARG A 195 16.28 -30.48 -22.09
CA ARG A 195 16.15 -30.31 -23.55
C ARG A 195 15.58 -28.95 -23.95
N GLN A 196 14.59 -28.45 -23.22
CA GLN A 196 14.03 -27.11 -23.46
C GLN A 196 15.06 -26.01 -23.18
N LEU A 197 15.83 -26.16 -22.10
CA LEU A 197 16.90 -25.22 -21.76
C LEU A 197 18.03 -25.24 -22.79
N GLU A 198 18.40 -26.40 -23.32
CA GLU A 198 19.39 -26.54 -24.39
C GLU A 198 18.93 -25.88 -25.70
N ALA A 199 17.65 -26.02 -26.06
CA ALA A 199 17.10 -25.35 -27.25
C ALA A 199 17.15 -23.82 -27.12
N ARG A 200 16.72 -23.30 -25.96
CA ARG A 200 16.79 -21.86 -25.68
C ARG A 200 18.23 -21.34 -25.61
N LYS A 201 19.13 -22.15 -25.03
CA LYS A 201 20.56 -21.84 -25.00
C LYS A 201 21.12 -21.75 -26.42
N PHE A 202 20.77 -22.70 -27.29
CA PHE A 202 21.22 -22.69 -28.68
C PHE A 202 20.74 -21.45 -29.45
N GLU A 203 19.48 -21.06 -29.25
CA GLU A 203 18.90 -19.83 -29.83
C GLU A 203 19.68 -18.59 -29.37
N MET A 204 19.85 -18.42 -28.05
CA MET A 204 20.61 -17.31 -27.48
C MET A 204 22.07 -17.29 -27.94
N GLU A 205 22.72 -18.46 -28.03
CA GLU A 205 24.09 -18.55 -28.55
C GLU A 205 24.17 -18.17 -30.02
N SER A 206 23.15 -18.48 -30.82
CA SER A 206 23.09 -18.04 -32.22
C SER A 206 22.93 -16.53 -32.34
N GLU A 207 22.06 -15.93 -31.52
CA GLU A 207 21.88 -14.47 -31.45
C GLU A 207 23.18 -13.77 -31.03
N ILE A 208 23.88 -14.30 -30.01
CA ILE A 208 25.16 -13.76 -29.56
C ILE A 208 26.20 -13.86 -30.67
N ARG A 209 26.29 -15.00 -31.38
CA ARG A 209 27.22 -15.15 -32.51
C ARG A 209 26.91 -14.17 -33.64
N GLU A 210 25.64 -13.89 -33.91
CA GLU A 210 25.24 -12.88 -34.89
C GLU A 210 25.59 -11.46 -34.44
N LEU A 211 25.37 -11.14 -33.17
CA LEU A 211 25.75 -9.85 -32.58
C LEU A 211 27.28 -9.67 -32.59
N ASP A 212 28.04 -10.71 -32.27
CA ASP A 212 29.51 -10.70 -32.35
C ASP A 212 29.98 -10.47 -33.79
N ARG A 213 29.35 -11.13 -34.79
CA ARG A 213 29.64 -10.86 -36.20
C ARG A 213 29.34 -9.41 -36.59
N LYS A 214 28.19 -8.87 -36.17
CA LYS A 214 27.83 -7.46 -36.43
C LYS A 214 28.78 -6.49 -35.73
N LEU A 215 29.23 -6.84 -34.52
CA LEU A 215 30.17 -6.04 -33.77
C LEU A 215 31.55 -6.03 -34.46
N THR A 216 32.05 -7.18 -34.91
CA THR A 216 33.32 -7.23 -35.67
C THR A 216 33.23 -6.51 -37.01
N GLU A 217 32.11 -6.62 -37.73
CA GLU A 217 31.82 -5.84 -38.94
C GLU A 217 31.82 -4.33 -38.63
N SER A 218 31.14 -3.89 -37.56
CA SER A 218 31.12 -2.48 -37.16
C SER A 218 32.51 -1.95 -36.80
N ILE A 219 33.31 -2.73 -36.06
CA ILE A 219 34.69 -2.38 -35.69
C ILE A 219 35.56 -2.27 -36.95
N SER A 220 35.39 -3.18 -37.92
CA SER A 220 36.11 -3.12 -39.19
C SER A 220 35.73 -1.91 -40.06
N SER A 221 34.45 -1.49 -40.00
CA SER A 221 33.96 -0.31 -40.73
C SER A 221 34.41 1.02 -40.13
N GLN A 222 34.79 1.03 -38.84
CA GLN A 222 35.31 2.21 -38.14
C GLN A 222 36.84 2.36 -38.26
N ALA A 223 37.53 1.33 -38.75
CA ALA A 223 38.99 1.29 -38.89
C ALA A 223 39.49 1.66 -40.31
N TYR A 224 38.58 1.97 -41.24
CA TYR A 224 38.85 2.55 -42.57
C TYR A 224 38.28 3.97 -42.64
#